data_AF-A0A257T866-F1
#
_entry.id   AF-A0A257T866-F1
#
_cell.length_a   1.000
_cell.length_b   1.000
_cell.length_c   1.000
_cell.angle_alpha   90.00
_cell.angle_beta   90.00
_cell.angle_gamma   90.00
#
_symmetry.space_group_name_H-M   'P 1'
#
loop_
_entity.id
_entity.type
_entity.pdbx_description
1 polymer ?
#
loop_
_entity_poly.entity_id
_entity_poly.type
_entity_poly.pdbx_seq_one_letter_code
_entity_poly.pdbx_strand_id
1 'polypeptide(L)'
;TWQNQGVANVLLHTAEEYARGTWQAQHMRLWVIKQRPELAAYYQRRGYQFTGATLPFPDDSRYGIPKVAGLCLLAMEKALTLPA
;
A
#
# COMPACT_ATOMS: atom_id res chain seq x y z
N THR A 1 6.68 11.56 16.70
CA THR A 1 7.36 10.85 15.60
C THR A 1 7.03 9.37 15.68
N TRP A 2 5.91 8.95 15.09
CA TRP A 2 5.39 7.57 15.18
C TRP A 2 5.79 6.69 14.00
N GLN A 3 6.43 7.28 12.99
CA GLN A 3 6.99 6.51 11.90
C GLN A 3 8.14 5.68 12.45
N ASN A 4 8.14 4.38 12.14
CA ASN A 4 9.14 3.37 12.55
C ASN A 4 8.96 2.68 13.92
N GLN A 5 7.85 2.86 14.64
CA GLN A 5 7.59 2.13 15.91
C GLN A 5 6.78 0.82 15.74
N GLY A 6 6.77 0.21 14.55
CA GLY A 6 6.03 -1.04 14.30
C GLY A 6 4.50 -0.90 14.21
N VAL A 7 3.94 0.27 14.54
CA VAL A 7 2.49 0.56 14.44
C VAL A 7 1.94 0.29 13.04
N ALA A 8 2.67 0.69 12.00
CA ALA A 8 2.28 0.42 10.62
C ALA A 8 2.18 -1.09 10.31
N ASN A 9 3.01 -1.91 10.96
CA ASN A 9 2.99 -3.36 10.78
C ASN A 9 1.75 -3.98 11.43
N VAL A 10 1.44 -3.56 12.67
CA VAL A 10 0.25 -4.01 13.39
C VAL A 10 -1.01 -3.62 12.62
N LEU A 11 -1.10 -2.36 12.19
CA LEU A 11 -2.25 -1.88 11.42
C LEU A 11 -2.44 -2.67 10.12
N LEU A 12 -1.36 -2.88 9.36
CA LEU A 12 -1.43 -3.61 8.10
C LEU A 12 -1.86 -5.07 8.33
N HIS A 13 -1.28 -5.74 9.32
CA HIS A 13 -1.63 -7.11 9.64
C HIS A 13 -3.09 -7.24 10.09
N THR A 14 -3.55 -6.37 10.99
CA THR A 14 -4.94 -6.36 11.43
C THR A 14 -5.91 -6.09 10.27
N ALA A 15 -5.55 -5.21 9.33
CA ALA A 15 -6.36 -4.97 8.14
C ALA A 15 -6.44 -6.22 7.25
N GLU A 16 -5.35 -6.96 7.07
CA GLU A 16 -5.30 -8.20 6.30
C GLU A 16 -6.12 -9.34 6.96
N GLU A 17 -6.04 -9.46 8.29
CA GLU A 17 -6.87 -10.39 9.07
C GLU A 17 -8.35 -10.03 8.97
N TYR A 18 -8.70 -8.76 9.09
CA TYR A 18 -10.08 -8.30 8.98
C TYR A 18 -10.63 -8.53 7.57
N ALA A 19 -9.87 -8.18 6.53
CA ALA A 19 -10.29 -8.35 5.14
C ALA A 19 -10.55 -9.83 4.80
N ARG A 20 -9.68 -10.76 5.24
CA ARG A 20 -9.92 -12.19 5.02
C ARG A 20 -11.07 -12.73 5.86
N GLY A 21 -11.17 -12.32 7.13
CA GLY A 21 -12.12 -12.92 8.08
C GLY A 21 -13.54 -12.41 7.91
N THR A 22 -13.70 -11.12 7.62
CA THR A 22 -15.02 -10.48 7.51
C THR A 22 -15.53 -10.43 6.06
N TRP A 23 -14.64 -10.20 5.09
CA TRP A 23 -15.05 -10.05 3.69
C TRP A 23 -14.68 -11.24 2.80
N GLN A 24 -13.96 -12.23 3.34
CA GLN A 24 -13.41 -13.34 2.53
C GLN A 24 -12.61 -12.81 1.33
N ALA A 25 -11.95 -11.66 1.50
CA ALA A 25 -11.16 -11.06 0.45
C ALA A 25 -9.96 -11.96 0.13
N GLN A 26 -9.78 -12.29 -1.15
CA GLN A 26 -8.66 -13.09 -1.63
C GLN A 26 -7.40 -12.26 -1.90
N HIS A 27 -7.56 -10.95 -2.05
CA HIS A 27 -6.48 -10.03 -2.41
C HIS A 27 -6.61 -8.72 -1.66
N MET A 28 -5.49 -8.17 -1.22
CA MET A 28 -5.38 -6.82 -0.68
C MET A 28 -4.53 -5.97 -1.60
N ARG A 29 -5.09 -4.85 -2.07
CA ARG A 29 -4.42 -3.91 -2.98
C ARG A 29 -4.19 -2.57 -2.29
N LEU A 30 -3.03 -1.97 -2.55
CA LEU A 30 -2.67 -0.63 -2.09
C LEU A 30 -1.92 0.15 -3.18
N TRP A 31 -1.84 1.46 -3.00
CA TRP A 31 -1.13 2.37 -3.90
C TRP A 31 0.05 3.02 -3.17
N VAL A 32 1.24 2.92 -3.76
CA VAL A 32 2.49 3.49 -3.20
C VAL A 32 3.06 4.56 -4.12
N ILE A 33 3.60 5.64 -3.55
CA ILE A 33 4.24 6.71 -4.31
C ILE A 33 5.56 6.20 -4.92
N LYS A 34 5.72 6.32 -6.25
CA LYS A 34 6.90 5.85 -7.00
C LYS A 34 8.22 6.40 -6.46
N GLN A 35 8.23 7.66 -6.04
CA GLN A 35 9.42 8.37 -5.52
C GLN A 35 9.88 7.87 -4.14
N ARG A 36 9.12 7.00 -3.47
CA ARG A 36 9.49 6.42 -2.16
C ARG A 36 9.81 4.92 -2.27
N PRO A 37 10.97 4.55 -2.84
CA PRO A 37 11.34 3.15 -3.03
C PRO A 37 11.46 2.39 -1.69
N GLU A 38 11.82 3.07 -0.61
CA GLU A 38 11.85 2.52 0.75
C GLU A 38 10.48 1.98 1.21
N LEU A 39 9.40 2.67 0.83
CA LEU A 39 8.04 2.30 1.20
C LEU A 39 7.56 1.12 0.35
N ALA A 40 7.88 1.11 -0.94
CA ALA A 40 7.65 -0.05 -1.77
C ALA A 40 8.39 -1.28 -1.23
N ALA A 41 9.67 -1.14 -0.88
CA ALA A 41 10.47 -2.22 -0.30
C ALA A 41 9.88 -2.73 1.04
N TYR A 42 9.30 -1.84 1.86
CA TYR A 42 8.61 -2.22 3.09
C TYR A 42 7.42 -3.17 2.83
N TYR A 43 6.63 -2.91 1.79
CA TYR A 43 5.51 -3.77 1.40
C TYR A 43 5.97 -5.05 0.69
N GLN A 44 7.01 -4.98 -0.14
CA GLN A 44 7.59 -6.16 -0.80
C GLN A 44 8.06 -7.21 0.22
N ARG A 45 8.73 -6.79 1.29
CA ARG A 45 9.15 -7.69 2.39
C ARG A 45 7.96 -8.38 3.11
N ARG A 46 6.73 -7.92 2.89
CA ARG A 46 5.49 -8.44 3.50
C ARG A 46 4.62 -9.21 2.52
N GLY A 47 5.13 -9.50 1.32
CA GLY A 47 4.46 -10.31 0.30
C GLY A 47 3.68 -9.52 -0.75
N TYR A 48 3.73 -8.18 -0.73
CA TYR A 48 3.12 -7.37 -1.79
C TYR A 48 4.00 -7.36 -3.04
N GLN A 49 3.36 -7.49 -4.19
CA GLN A 49 4.01 -7.48 -5.50
C GLN A 49 3.45 -6.34 -6.34
N PHE A 50 4.27 -5.78 -7.24
CA PHE A 50 3.78 -4.79 -8.18
C PHE A 50 2.84 -5.44 -9.20
N THR A 51 1.69 -4.80 -9.41
CA THR A 51 0.71 -5.24 -10.40
C THR A 51 0.99 -4.70 -11.81
N GLY A 52 1.94 -3.76 -11.93
CA GLY A 52 2.20 -3.01 -13.16
C GLY A 52 1.23 -1.84 -13.40
N ALA A 53 0.11 -1.76 -12.68
CA ALA A 53 -0.80 -0.63 -12.79
C ALA A 53 -0.22 0.63 -12.13
N THR A 54 -0.38 1.75 -12.82
CA THR A 54 0.08 3.07 -12.37
C THR A 54 -1.02 4.10 -12.48
N LEU A 55 -1.14 4.98 -11.49
CA LEU A 55 -2.05 6.13 -11.53
C LEU A 55 -1.25 7.43 -11.40
N PRO A 56 -1.67 8.50 -12.11
CA PRO A 56 -1.12 9.82 -11.86
C PRO A 56 -1.45 10.23 -10.42
N PHE A 57 -0.54 10.94 -9.77
CA PHE A 57 -0.84 11.53 -8.48
C PHE A 57 -1.93 12.61 -8.65
N PRO A 58 -2.91 12.72 -7.73
CA PRO A 58 -3.97 13.72 -7.85
C PRO A 58 -3.39 15.13 -7.90
N ASP A 59 -3.81 15.92 -8.87
CA ASP A 59 -3.44 17.34 -9.02
C ASP A 59 -4.40 18.28 -8.27
N ASP A 60 -5.20 17.74 -7.34
CA ASP A 60 -6.14 18.51 -6.52
C ASP A 60 -5.39 19.14 -5.34
N SER A 61 -5.53 20.46 -5.19
CA SER A 61 -4.85 21.28 -4.18
C SER A 61 -5.13 20.85 -2.74
N ARG A 62 -6.19 20.07 -2.50
CA ARG A 62 -6.50 19.45 -1.19
C ARG A 62 -5.46 18.43 -0.73
N TYR A 63 -4.70 17.85 -1.65
CA TYR A 63 -3.67 16.84 -1.34
C TYR A 63 -2.24 17.41 -1.34
N GLY A 64 -2.12 18.74 -1.46
CA GLY A 64 -0.86 19.46 -1.52
C GLY A 64 -0.32 19.60 -2.94
N ILE A 65 0.41 20.68 -3.20
CA ILE A 65 1.01 20.94 -4.51
C ILE A 65 2.18 19.97 -4.71
N PRO A 66 2.19 19.15 -5.79
CA PRO A 66 3.30 18.28 -6.14
C PRO A 66 4.61 19.08 -6.23
N LYS A 67 5.53 18.88 -5.27
CA LYS A 67 6.85 19.57 -5.30
C LYS A 67 7.84 18.96 -6.30
N VAL A 68 7.49 17.80 -6.89
CA VAL A 68 8.34 17.05 -7.82
C VAL A 68 7.50 16.63 -9.02
N ALA A 69 8.04 16.82 -10.22
CA ALA A 69 7.38 16.40 -11.46
C ALA A 69 7.33 14.86 -11.58
N GLY A 70 6.25 14.33 -12.16
CA GLY A 70 6.11 12.89 -12.43
C GLY A 70 5.75 12.04 -11.22
N LEU A 71 5.08 12.62 -10.21
CA LEU A 71 4.49 11.88 -9.10
C LEU A 71 3.43 10.90 -9.65
N CYS A 72 3.67 9.61 -9.43
CA CYS A 72 2.75 8.54 -9.80
C CYS A 72 2.60 7.56 -8.64
N LEU A 73 1.43 6.98 -8.54
CA LEU A 73 1.14 5.87 -7.65
C LEU A 73 1.33 4.55 -8.40
N LEU A 74 1.97 3.60 -7.75
CA LEU A 74 2.16 2.23 -8.22
C LEU A 74 1.23 1.32 -7.42
N ALA A 75 0.43 0.49 -8.09
CA ALA A 75 -0.40 -0.48 -7.40
C ALA A 75 0.42 -1.70 -7.01
N MET A 76 0.29 -2.07 -5.74
CA MET A 76 0.83 -3.30 -5.19
C MET A 76 -0.30 -4.18 -4.65
N GLU A 77 -0.13 -5.48 -4.75
CA GLU A 77 -1.14 -6.45 -4.34
C GLU A 77 -0.50 -7.62 -3.59
N LYS A 78 -1.24 -8.14 -2.62
CA LYS A 78 -0.89 -9.34 -1.87
C LYS A 78 -2.09 -10.29 -1.88
N ALA A 79 -1.86 -11.54 -2.23
CA ALA A 79 -2.83 -12.60 -2.03
C ALA A 79 -3.02 -12.87 -0.53
N LEU A 80 -4.27 -12.87 -0.09
CA LEU A 80 -4.66 -13.23 1.27
C LEU A 80 -5.05 -14.71 1.29
N THR A 81 -4.42 -15.47 2.19
CA THR A 81 -4.85 -16.85 2.44
C THR A 81 -6.19 -16.82 3.16
N LEU A 82 -7.21 -17.44 2.57
CA LEU A 82 -8.51 -17.57 3.23
C LEU A 82 -8.39 -18.52 4.45
N PRO A 83 -9.06 -18.20 5.57
CA PRO A 83 -9.19 -19.16 6.66
C PRO A 83 -9.95 -20.40 6.16
N ALA A 84 -9.54 -21.58 6.64
CA ALA A 84 -10.16 -22.86 6.33
C ALA A 84 -11.61 -22.95 6.84
#